data_AF-A0A7S1S0V9-F1
#
_entry.id   AF-A0A7S1S0V9-F1
#
_cell.length_a   1.000
_cell.length_b   1.000
_cell.length_c   1.000
_cell.angle_alpha   90.00
_cell.angle_beta   90.00
_cell.angle_gamma   90.00
#
_symmetry.space_group_name_H-M   'P 1'
#
loop_
_entity.id
_entity.type
_entity.pdbx_description
1 polymer ?
#
loop_
_entity_poly.entity_id
_entity_poly.type
_entity_poly.pdbx_seq_one_letter_code
_entity_poly.pdbx_strand_id
1 'polypeptide(L)'
;VGSGPGKFYEPKEGEQLSPKTGEIPEVRRTYAYWEATLPMMNEAGLSIGESSCAARLMNYAVGQAPPEGDPRTKQPATEGALDLTNMMQIALERCATARCAVSLMGNLSEQYGFFPMTGEWSLGKESDSGKAAFDDGGEALTLSDRTGEAWVFHVVGGVHNVTKSVWAAMRLPRGHATFIANNFILREVPEAPNEDWLFSPRIREAAVAAGLWDGTGPLDFSRVFAPDTVLLQSPPGEAPIPLYASLRVWR
;
A
#
# COMPACT_ATOMS: atom_id res chain seq x y z
N VAL A 1 -10.41 1.54 28.65
CA VAL A 1 -10.31 1.87 27.22
C VAL A 1 -11.63 2.50 26.81
N GLY A 2 -11.61 3.64 26.11
CA GLY A 2 -12.77 4.53 25.90
C GLY A 2 -13.83 3.98 24.92
N SER A 3 -14.96 4.67 24.81
CA SER A 3 -16.09 4.30 23.92
C SER A 3 -15.96 4.85 22.49
N GLY A 4 -14.80 5.41 22.13
CA GLY A 4 -14.55 6.01 20.82
C GLY A 4 -13.31 6.90 20.81
N PRO A 5 -13.01 7.52 19.66
CA PRO A 5 -11.93 8.50 19.53
C PRO A 5 -12.16 9.69 20.47
N GLY A 6 -11.08 10.33 20.94
CA GLY A 6 -11.19 11.51 21.81
C GLY A 6 -11.78 12.72 21.09
N LYS A 7 -12.22 13.76 21.84
CA LYS A 7 -12.79 15.01 21.29
C LYS A 7 -11.91 15.71 20.23
N PHE A 8 -10.63 15.39 20.16
CA PHE A 8 -9.71 15.95 19.17
C PHE A 8 -9.92 15.42 17.75
N TYR A 9 -10.69 14.33 17.56
CA TYR A 9 -11.14 13.87 16.23
C TYR A 9 -12.47 14.51 15.81
N GLU A 10 -13.13 15.26 16.68
CA GLU A 10 -14.36 15.96 16.30
C GLU A 10 -14.02 17.09 15.33
N PRO A 11 -14.82 17.28 14.25
CA PRO A 11 -14.68 18.41 13.35
C PRO A 11 -14.70 19.73 14.12
N LYS A 12 -13.81 20.66 13.76
CA LYS A 12 -13.82 22.00 14.36
C LYS A 12 -14.96 22.83 13.80
N GLU A 13 -15.38 23.85 14.55
CA GLU A 13 -16.39 24.78 14.10
C GLU A 13 -15.98 25.44 12.75
N GLY A 14 -16.86 25.39 11.77
CA GLY A 14 -16.64 25.94 10.43
C GLY A 14 -15.97 24.99 9.43
N GLU A 15 -15.55 23.79 9.84
CA GLU A 15 -15.02 22.78 8.91
C GLU A 15 -16.16 22.12 8.11
N GLN A 16 -15.93 21.89 6.81
CA GLN A 16 -16.85 21.13 5.97
C GLN A 16 -16.56 19.64 6.14
N LEU A 17 -17.59 18.86 6.43
CA LEU A 17 -17.45 17.40 6.54
C LEU A 17 -17.12 16.80 5.18
N SER A 18 -16.16 15.87 5.17
CA SER A 18 -15.84 15.10 3.99
C SER A 18 -17.07 14.28 3.54
N PRO A 19 -17.34 14.17 2.23
CA PRO A 19 -18.39 13.29 1.73
C PRO A 19 -18.03 11.83 2.02
N LYS A 20 -19.04 11.00 2.29
CA LYS A 20 -18.86 9.55 2.42
C LYS A 20 -18.35 8.96 1.10
N THR A 21 -17.20 8.28 1.13
CA THR A 21 -16.55 7.69 -0.05
C THR A 21 -16.88 6.21 -0.26
N GLY A 22 -17.40 5.53 0.77
CA GLY A 22 -17.75 4.10 0.68
C GLY A 22 -18.36 3.53 1.97
N GLU A 23 -18.65 2.23 1.96
CA GLU A 23 -19.12 1.46 3.11
C GLU A 23 -18.60 0.03 3.05
N ILE A 24 -18.26 -0.53 4.21
CA ILE A 24 -17.88 -1.93 4.39
C ILE A 24 -18.91 -2.63 5.28
N PRO A 25 -19.18 -3.94 5.09
CA PRO A 25 -20.09 -4.67 5.97
C PRO A 25 -19.65 -4.63 7.44
N GLU A 26 -20.60 -4.36 8.33
CA GLU A 26 -20.39 -4.36 9.78
C GLU A 26 -20.12 -5.76 10.36
N VAL A 27 -19.39 -5.80 11.48
CA VAL A 27 -19.09 -7.04 12.21
C VAL A 27 -19.60 -6.96 13.64
N ARG A 28 -19.94 -8.11 14.24
CA ARG A 28 -20.54 -8.16 15.59
C ARG A 28 -19.65 -7.55 16.68
N ARG A 29 -18.33 -7.60 16.51
CA ARG A 29 -17.36 -7.10 17.49
C ARG A 29 -16.10 -6.62 16.78
N THR A 30 -15.49 -5.59 17.34
CA THR A 30 -14.17 -5.08 16.97
C THR A 30 -13.24 -5.14 18.16
N TYR A 31 -11.93 -5.17 17.90
CA TYR A 31 -10.89 -5.00 18.90
C TYR A 31 -10.64 -3.51 19.13
N ALA A 32 -10.36 -3.14 20.38
CA ALA A 32 -9.73 -1.86 20.65
C ALA A 32 -8.29 -1.83 20.12
N TYR A 33 -7.83 -0.66 19.69
CA TYR A 33 -6.48 -0.48 19.18
C TYR A 33 -5.87 0.86 19.62
N TRP A 34 -4.56 0.96 19.48
CA TRP A 34 -3.76 2.14 19.76
C TRP A 34 -3.19 2.69 18.45
N GLU A 35 -3.30 3.99 18.29
CA GLU A 35 -2.76 4.73 17.14
C GLU A 35 -1.97 5.96 17.59
N ALA A 36 -1.03 6.37 16.74
CA ALA A 36 -0.34 7.65 16.84
C ALA A 36 -0.75 8.50 15.63
N THR A 37 0.19 8.86 14.74
CA THR A 37 -0.16 9.37 13.41
C THR A 37 -0.83 8.29 12.57
N LEU A 38 -0.40 7.04 12.72
CA LEU A 38 -0.95 5.85 12.08
C LEU A 38 -1.31 4.77 13.13
N PRO A 39 -2.18 3.80 12.78
CA PRO A 39 -2.55 2.72 13.67
C PRO A 39 -1.36 1.78 13.96
N MET A 40 -1.13 1.43 15.23
CA MET A 40 0.10 0.76 15.64
C MET A 40 -0.13 -0.68 16.09
N MET A 41 -1.09 -0.92 16.97
CA MET A 41 -1.35 -2.26 17.52
C MET A 41 -2.73 -2.38 18.14
N ASN A 42 -3.25 -3.60 18.31
CA ASN A 42 -4.53 -3.86 18.97
C ASN A 42 -4.44 -4.69 20.26
N GLU A 43 -5.54 -4.75 21.00
CA GLU A 43 -5.62 -5.48 22.28
C GLU A 43 -5.43 -6.99 22.14
N ALA A 44 -5.53 -7.52 20.91
CA ALA A 44 -5.26 -8.92 20.60
C ALA A 44 -3.77 -9.19 20.36
N GLY A 45 -2.90 -8.17 20.39
CA GLY A 45 -1.46 -8.30 20.20
C GLY A 45 -1.04 -8.41 18.73
N LEU A 46 -1.85 -7.92 17.80
CA LEU A 46 -1.45 -7.66 16.41
C LEU A 46 -0.85 -6.25 16.34
N SER A 47 0.32 -6.11 15.72
CA SER A 47 1.00 -4.85 15.47
C SER A 47 1.26 -4.63 13.99
N ILE A 48 1.17 -3.38 13.54
CA ILE A 48 1.43 -2.95 12.16
C ILE A 48 2.41 -1.77 12.18
N GLY A 49 3.45 -1.85 11.36
CA GLY A 49 4.34 -0.74 11.03
C GLY A 49 4.23 -0.41 9.55
N GLU A 50 4.64 0.79 9.17
CA GLU A 50 4.36 1.36 7.85
C GLU A 50 5.59 2.07 7.26
N SER A 51 5.67 2.07 5.92
CA SER A 51 6.64 2.85 5.15
C SER A 51 6.12 3.14 3.73
N SER A 52 5.86 4.41 3.46
CA SER A 52 5.63 5.02 2.15
C SER A 52 6.67 4.59 1.14
N CYS A 53 6.26 4.18 -0.06
CA CYS A 53 7.14 3.65 -1.09
C CYS A 53 6.84 4.26 -2.46
N ALA A 54 7.89 4.44 -3.24
CA ALA A 54 7.74 4.84 -4.63
C ALA A 54 7.02 3.76 -5.44
N ALA A 55 6.08 4.15 -6.30
CA ALA A 55 5.28 3.23 -7.10
C ALA A 55 5.05 3.76 -8.52
N ARG A 56 4.88 2.83 -9.47
CA ARG A 56 4.49 3.14 -10.86
C ARG A 56 2.98 3.17 -11.08
N LEU A 57 2.20 2.62 -10.15
CA LEU A 57 0.73 2.61 -10.19
C LEU A 57 0.18 3.39 -9.00
N MET A 58 -0.75 4.31 -9.27
CA MET A 58 -1.36 5.14 -8.25
C MET A 58 -2.82 5.43 -8.60
N ASN A 59 -3.69 5.24 -7.62
CA ASN A 59 -5.11 5.55 -7.76
C ASN A 59 -5.40 6.99 -7.35
N TYR A 60 -6.54 7.50 -7.83
CA TYR A 60 -7.21 8.64 -7.24
C TYR A 60 -8.10 8.18 -6.09
N ALA A 61 -8.39 9.06 -5.12
CA ALA A 61 -9.52 8.84 -4.24
C ALA A 61 -10.83 8.82 -5.05
N VAL A 62 -11.82 8.03 -4.61
CA VAL A 62 -13.14 7.98 -5.26
C VAL A 62 -13.71 9.37 -5.50
N GLY A 63 -14.16 9.62 -6.74
CA GLY A 63 -14.75 10.89 -7.17
C GLY A 63 -13.73 11.96 -7.54
N GLN A 64 -12.43 11.65 -7.52
CA GLN A 64 -11.36 12.59 -7.86
C GLN A 64 -10.63 12.24 -9.15
N ALA A 65 -10.94 11.10 -9.80
CA ALA A 65 -10.35 10.78 -11.09
C ALA A 65 -10.84 11.75 -12.18
N PRO A 66 -9.95 12.30 -13.02
CA PRO A 66 -10.37 13.11 -14.16
C PRO A 66 -11.11 12.26 -15.21
N PRO A 67 -12.20 12.78 -15.82
CA PRO A 67 -13.00 12.04 -16.78
C PRO A 67 -12.23 11.68 -18.06
N GLU A 68 -11.20 12.46 -18.41
CA GLU A 68 -10.31 12.22 -19.56
C GLU A 68 -9.23 11.15 -19.33
N GLY A 69 -9.15 10.58 -18.11
CA GLY A 69 -8.10 9.67 -17.71
C GLY A 69 -7.02 10.34 -16.85
N ASP A 70 -5.96 9.60 -16.54
CA ASP A 70 -4.86 10.09 -15.70
C ASP A 70 -3.88 10.95 -16.53
N PRO A 71 -3.85 12.28 -16.37
CA PRO A 71 -2.92 13.14 -17.12
C PRO A 71 -1.44 12.90 -16.76
N ARG A 72 -1.15 12.28 -15.61
CA ARG A 72 0.21 12.00 -15.11
C ARG A 72 0.84 10.87 -15.91
N THR A 73 0.06 9.86 -16.27
CA THR A 73 0.50 8.64 -16.96
C THR A 73 -0.02 8.52 -18.39
N LYS A 74 -1.02 9.32 -18.78
CA LYS A 74 -1.79 9.22 -20.03
C LYS A 74 -2.51 7.87 -20.20
N GLN A 75 -2.81 7.21 -19.08
CA GLN A 75 -3.56 5.96 -19.03
C GLN A 75 -4.96 6.22 -18.45
N PRO A 76 -5.93 5.31 -18.61
CA PRO A 76 -7.19 5.40 -17.90
C PRO A 76 -6.97 5.48 -16.38
N ALA A 77 -7.66 6.42 -15.72
CA ALA A 77 -7.58 6.58 -14.28
C ALA A 77 -8.28 5.44 -13.54
N THR A 78 -7.75 5.09 -12.37
CA THR A 78 -8.34 4.12 -11.44
C THR A 78 -8.57 4.80 -10.09
N GLU A 79 -9.64 4.42 -9.41
CA GLU A 79 -10.02 4.99 -8.11
C GLU A 79 -9.93 3.94 -7.00
N GLY A 80 -9.56 4.40 -5.80
CA GLY A 80 -9.58 3.65 -4.56
C GLY A 80 -10.38 4.37 -3.50
N ALA A 81 -11.06 3.61 -2.64
CA ALA A 81 -11.91 4.15 -1.57
C ALA A 81 -11.24 4.10 -0.19
N LEU A 82 -10.15 3.35 -0.04
CA LEU A 82 -9.42 3.19 1.21
C LEU A 82 -8.02 3.78 1.08
N ASP A 83 -7.69 4.72 1.97
CA ASP A 83 -6.31 5.06 2.21
C ASP A 83 -5.67 3.99 3.12
N LEU A 84 -4.36 4.14 3.34
CA LEU A 84 -3.61 3.23 4.19
C LEU A 84 -4.11 3.23 5.63
N THR A 85 -4.39 4.41 6.17
CA THR A 85 -4.83 4.62 7.55
C THR A 85 -6.11 3.84 7.83
N ASN A 86 -7.14 4.03 6.99
CA ASN A 86 -8.42 3.31 7.11
C ASN A 86 -8.21 1.81 6.96
N MET A 87 -7.37 1.38 6.00
CA MET A 87 -7.08 -0.03 5.81
C MET A 87 -6.42 -0.67 7.05
N MET A 88 -5.46 0.01 7.68
CA MET A 88 -4.81 -0.42 8.92
C MET A 88 -5.78 -0.42 10.11
N GLN A 89 -6.63 0.61 10.25
CA GLN A 89 -7.65 0.69 11.29
C GLN A 89 -8.61 -0.51 11.20
N ILE A 90 -9.17 -0.76 10.01
CA ILE A 90 -10.07 -1.89 9.77
C ILE A 90 -9.38 -3.22 10.08
N ALA A 91 -8.09 -3.36 9.72
CA ALA A 91 -7.32 -4.55 10.04
C ALA A 91 -7.16 -4.76 11.55
N LEU A 92 -6.77 -3.72 12.29
CA LEU A 92 -6.63 -3.78 13.75
C LEU A 92 -7.97 -3.99 14.47
N GLU A 93 -9.07 -3.46 13.95
CA GLU A 93 -10.40 -3.67 14.50
C GLU A 93 -10.90 -5.11 14.30
N ARG A 94 -10.54 -5.76 13.19
CA ARG A 94 -11.18 -7.03 12.78
C ARG A 94 -10.30 -8.28 12.95
N CYS A 95 -8.99 -8.11 13.07
CA CYS A 95 -8.05 -9.23 13.09
C CYS A 95 -7.24 -9.34 14.38
N ALA A 96 -6.98 -10.58 14.79
CA ALA A 96 -6.11 -10.88 15.94
C ALA A 96 -4.73 -11.42 15.54
N THR A 97 -4.51 -11.65 14.24
CA THR A 97 -3.26 -12.22 13.70
C THR A 97 -2.84 -11.48 12.43
N ALA A 98 -1.54 -11.47 12.15
CA ALA A 98 -0.91 -10.84 11.00
C ALA A 98 -1.41 -11.46 9.69
N ARG A 99 -1.55 -12.79 9.62
CA ARG A 99 -2.15 -13.48 8.46
C ARG A 99 -3.60 -13.07 8.20
N CYS A 100 -4.40 -12.91 9.26
CA CYS A 100 -5.77 -12.38 9.13
C CYS A 100 -5.74 -10.98 8.54
N ALA A 101 -4.90 -10.10 9.09
CA ALA A 101 -4.78 -8.72 8.65
C ALA A 101 -4.31 -8.62 7.18
N VAL A 102 -3.28 -9.37 6.78
CA VAL A 102 -2.81 -9.46 5.38
C VAL A 102 -3.95 -9.88 4.45
N SER A 103 -4.68 -10.95 4.82
CA SER A 103 -5.78 -11.45 3.99
C SER A 103 -6.94 -10.44 3.88
N LEU A 104 -7.27 -9.78 4.99
CA LEU A 104 -8.32 -8.77 5.03
C LEU A 104 -7.93 -7.52 4.23
N MET A 105 -6.74 -6.96 4.44
CA MET A 105 -6.26 -5.79 3.72
C MET A 105 -6.11 -6.05 2.22
N GLY A 106 -5.65 -7.24 1.83
CA GLY A 106 -5.60 -7.67 0.44
C GLY A 106 -7.00 -7.71 -0.20
N ASN A 107 -7.97 -8.31 0.48
CA ASN A 107 -9.36 -8.35 0.02
C ASN A 107 -9.98 -6.94 -0.08
N LEU A 108 -9.74 -6.09 0.91
CA LEU A 108 -10.20 -4.70 0.90
C LEU A 108 -9.59 -3.92 -0.28
N SER A 109 -8.30 -4.12 -0.55
CA SER A 109 -7.60 -3.51 -1.68
C SER A 109 -8.20 -3.95 -3.02
N GLU A 110 -8.59 -5.22 -3.16
CA GLU A 110 -9.25 -5.73 -4.36
C GLU A 110 -10.68 -5.19 -4.53
N GLN A 111 -11.46 -5.13 -3.45
CA GLN A 111 -12.87 -4.74 -3.49
C GLN A 111 -13.08 -3.22 -3.57
N TYR A 112 -12.26 -2.46 -2.85
CA TYR A 112 -12.46 -1.04 -2.63
C TYR A 112 -11.35 -0.18 -3.25
N GLY A 113 -10.18 -0.76 -3.52
CA GLY A 113 -9.02 -0.04 -4.03
C GLY A 113 -8.33 0.77 -2.94
N PHE A 114 -7.00 0.70 -2.95
CA PHE A 114 -6.08 1.51 -2.18
C PHE A 114 -5.75 2.81 -2.93
N PHE A 115 -5.64 3.93 -2.23
CA PHE A 115 -5.03 5.16 -2.76
C PHE A 115 -4.06 5.75 -1.71
N PRO A 116 -2.93 6.35 -2.12
CA PRO A 116 -1.97 6.94 -1.18
C PRO A 116 -2.53 8.25 -0.58
N MET A 117 -1.91 8.73 0.49
CA MET A 117 -2.37 9.95 1.15
C MET A 117 -2.31 11.15 0.19
N THR A 118 -3.44 11.84 0.02
CA THR A 118 -3.56 12.91 -0.97
C THR A 118 -2.66 14.09 -0.60
N GLY A 119 -1.74 14.44 -1.50
CA GLY A 119 -0.89 15.63 -1.38
C GLY A 119 0.51 15.38 -0.83
N GLU A 120 0.89 14.12 -0.55
CA GLU A 120 2.24 13.79 -0.07
C GLU A 120 3.20 13.36 -1.19
N TRP A 121 2.66 12.92 -2.33
CA TRP A 121 3.44 12.42 -3.47
C TRP A 121 3.87 13.50 -4.46
N SER A 122 4.99 13.23 -5.11
CA SER A 122 5.60 13.96 -6.22
C SER A 122 5.74 13.05 -7.45
N LEU A 123 5.51 13.64 -8.64
CA LEU A 123 5.65 12.92 -9.92
C LEU A 123 7.09 13.01 -10.44
N GLY A 124 7.78 11.88 -10.46
CA GLY A 124 9.09 11.70 -11.06
C GLY A 124 9.07 10.90 -12.36
N LYS A 125 10.25 10.73 -12.96
CA LYS A 125 10.45 9.86 -14.12
C LYS A 125 11.77 9.09 -14.02
N GLU A 126 11.78 7.88 -14.55
CA GLU A 126 13.02 7.13 -14.73
C GLU A 126 13.84 7.72 -15.90
N SER A 127 15.12 7.97 -15.66
CA SER A 127 16.01 8.68 -16.59
C SER A 127 16.28 7.94 -17.91
N ASP A 128 16.17 6.62 -17.93
CA ASP A 128 16.47 5.78 -19.09
C ASP A 128 15.23 5.51 -19.96
N SER A 129 14.12 5.15 -19.33
CA SER A 129 12.89 4.71 -19.96
C SER A 129 11.85 5.82 -20.08
N GLY A 130 12.03 6.91 -19.32
CA GLY A 130 11.07 8.01 -19.23
C GLY A 130 9.76 7.64 -18.54
N LYS A 131 9.67 6.44 -17.94
CA LYS A 131 8.46 5.95 -17.25
C LYS A 131 8.16 6.83 -16.04
N ALA A 132 6.90 7.20 -15.90
CA ALA A 132 6.41 7.94 -14.74
C ALA A 132 6.43 7.05 -13.49
N ALA A 133 6.76 7.65 -12.35
CA ALA A 133 6.60 7.04 -11.05
C ALA A 133 6.32 8.13 -10.01
N PHE A 134 5.68 7.72 -8.93
CA PHE A 134 5.34 8.55 -7.79
C PHE A 134 6.27 8.15 -6.67
N ASP A 135 6.95 9.10 -6.02
CA ASP A 135 7.87 8.83 -4.91
C ASP A 135 7.17 8.32 -3.65
N ASP A 136 5.87 8.63 -3.52
CA ASP A 136 4.97 8.16 -2.46
C ASP A 136 3.63 7.66 -3.02
N GLY A 137 3.71 6.67 -3.92
CA GLY A 137 2.54 6.16 -4.66
C GLY A 137 1.97 4.84 -4.14
N GLY A 138 2.67 4.18 -3.22
CA GLY A 138 2.30 2.87 -2.69
C GLY A 138 2.91 2.62 -1.33
N GLU A 139 2.50 1.53 -0.69
CA GLU A 139 2.72 1.36 0.76
C GLU A 139 3.27 0.00 1.11
N ALA A 140 4.23 0.00 2.01
CA ALA A 140 4.80 -1.22 2.57
C ALA A 140 4.50 -1.30 4.07
N LEU A 141 3.79 -2.36 4.46
CA LEU A 141 3.44 -2.64 5.84
C LEU A 141 4.25 -3.81 6.39
N THR A 142 4.67 -3.69 7.65
CA THR A 142 5.15 -4.81 8.45
C THR A 142 4.07 -5.21 9.42
N LEU A 143 3.83 -6.51 9.58
CA LEU A 143 2.85 -7.01 10.54
C LEU A 143 3.52 -8.06 11.43
N SER A 144 3.18 -8.05 12.70
CA SER A 144 3.60 -9.11 13.64
C SER A 144 2.51 -9.37 14.65
N ASP A 145 2.48 -10.57 15.21
CA ASP A 145 1.49 -10.92 16.22
C ASP A 145 2.03 -11.88 17.29
N ARG A 146 1.17 -12.16 18.28
CA ARG A 146 1.42 -13.10 19.38
C ARG A 146 1.59 -14.57 18.98
N THR A 147 1.28 -14.97 17.75
CA THR A 147 1.58 -16.32 17.23
C THR A 147 3.05 -16.45 16.86
N GLY A 148 3.76 -15.32 16.71
CA GLY A 148 5.15 -15.25 16.28
C GLY A 148 5.33 -15.20 14.76
N GLU A 149 4.23 -15.08 13.99
CA GLU A 149 4.34 -14.75 12.58
C GLU A 149 4.70 -13.27 12.40
N ALA A 150 5.55 -13.01 11.41
CA ALA A 150 5.84 -11.67 10.93
C ALA A 150 5.68 -11.64 9.41
N TRP A 151 5.14 -10.56 8.88
CA TRP A 151 4.78 -10.41 7.47
C TRP A 151 5.25 -9.07 6.94
N VAL A 152 5.54 -9.04 5.64
CA VAL A 152 5.67 -7.84 4.84
C VAL A 152 4.53 -7.83 3.84
N PHE A 153 3.80 -6.73 3.74
CA PHE A 153 2.73 -6.49 2.79
C PHE A 153 3.07 -5.27 1.95
N HIS A 154 2.84 -5.32 0.65
CA HIS A 154 3.03 -4.21 -0.28
C HIS A 154 1.73 -3.99 -1.04
N VAL A 155 1.35 -2.73 -1.25
CA VAL A 155 0.19 -2.35 -2.06
C VAL A 155 0.50 -1.13 -2.92
N VAL A 156 -0.05 -1.13 -4.12
CA VAL A 156 0.01 -0.01 -5.07
C VAL A 156 -1.37 0.22 -5.70
N GLY A 157 -1.49 1.27 -6.52
CA GLY A 157 -2.68 1.52 -7.31
C GLY A 157 -3.06 0.37 -8.24
N GLY A 158 -4.26 0.47 -8.81
CA GLY A 158 -4.83 -0.53 -9.71
C GLY A 158 -4.53 -0.26 -11.18
N VAL A 159 -5.23 -1.02 -12.02
CA VAL A 159 -5.24 -0.88 -13.46
C VAL A 159 -6.70 -0.96 -13.92
N HIS A 160 -7.14 0.08 -14.64
CA HIS A 160 -8.53 0.24 -15.06
C HIS A 160 -9.07 -1.00 -15.81
N ASN A 161 -10.28 -1.45 -15.48
CA ASN A 161 -10.91 -2.70 -15.94
C ASN A 161 -10.13 -4.00 -15.66
N VAL A 162 -8.94 -3.90 -15.10
CA VAL A 162 -8.25 -5.03 -14.48
C VAL A 162 -8.60 -4.97 -13.00
N THR A 163 -7.70 -4.56 -12.12
CA THR A 163 -7.86 -4.63 -10.66
C THR A 163 -7.93 -3.23 -10.04
N LYS A 164 -8.63 -3.08 -8.90
CA LYS A 164 -8.65 -1.81 -8.17
C LYS A 164 -7.33 -1.50 -7.48
N SER A 165 -6.59 -2.51 -7.07
CA SER A 165 -5.22 -2.38 -6.55
C SER A 165 -4.42 -3.65 -6.80
N VAL A 166 -3.11 -3.54 -6.74
CA VAL A 166 -2.19 -4.66 -6.73
C VAL A 166 -1.52 -4.73 -5.37
N TRP A 167 -1.48 -5.92 -4.78
CA TRP A 167 -0.81 -6.18 -3.52
C TRP A 167 -0.11 -7.54 -3.50
N ALA A 168 0.90 -7.66 -2.65
CA ALA A 168 1.57 -8.92 -2.34
C ALA A 168 2.05 -8.91 -0.89
N ALA A 169 2.17 -10.08 -0.29
CA ALA A 169 2.66 -10.24 1.07
C ALA A 169 3.42 -11.55 1.24
N MET A 170 4.48 -11.48 2.04
CA MET A 170 5.33 -12.62 2.38
C MET A 170 5.47 -12.75 3.90
N ARG A 171 5.33 -13.97 4.41
CA ARG A 171 5.68 -14.34 5.77
C ARG A 171 7.20 -14.42 5.89
N LEU A 172 7.77 -13.77 6.89
CA LEU A 172 9.18 -13.87 7.19
C LEU A 172 9.49 -15.26 7.76
N PRO A 173 10.52 -15.96 7.23
CA PRO A 173 10.97 -17.20 7.82
C PRO A 173 11.47 -16.98 9.25
N ARG A 174 11.30 -17.99 10.11
CA ARG A 174 11.79 -17.94 11.49
C ARG A 174 13.29 -17.63 11.52
N GLY A 175 13.70 -16.77 12.46
CA GLY A 175 15.11 -16.38 12.63
C GLY A 175 15.62 -15.34 11.63
N HIS A 176 14.74 -14.82 10.77
CA HIS A 176 15.08 -13.74 9.85
C HIS A 176 14.51 -12.41 10.34
N ALA A 177 15.10 -11.33 9.85
CA ALA A 177 14.59 -9.97 10.01
C ALA A 177 14.58 -9.30 8.65
N THR A 178 13.78 -8.25 8.53
CA THR A 178 13.72 -7.42 7.33
C THR A 178 13.63 -5.95 7.71
N PHE A 179 13.98 -5.09 6.78
CA PHE A 179 14.03 -3.65 6.95
C PHE A 179 13.41 -2.99 5.72
N ILE A 180 12.53 -2.03 5.96
CA ILE A 180 11.87 -1.26 4.89
C ILE A 180 12.26 0.20 5.11
N ALA A 181 12.83 0.82 4.09
CA ALA A 181 13.29 2.20 4.13
C ALA A 181 12.79 2.93 2.89
N ASN A 182 11.47 3.06 2.78
CA ASN A 182 10.77 3.70 1.67
C ASN A 182 11.02 3.07 0.28
N ASN A 183 11.28 1.76 0.27
CA ASN A 183 11.42 0.96 -0.95
C ASN A 183 10.72 -0.38 -0.76
N PHE A 184 10.02 -0.84 -1.80
CA PHE A 184 9.54 -2.21 -1.83
C PHE A 184 10.70 -3.20 -1.82
N ILE A 185 10.55 -4.29 -1.06
CA ILE A 185 11.56 -5.34 -0.86
C ILE A 185 11.07 -6.73 -1.28
N LEU A 186 9.78 -6.92 -1.54
CA LEU A 186 9.27 -8.19 -2.06
C LEU A 186 9.81 -8.43 -3.48
N ARG A 187 10.45 -9.58 -3.67
CA ARG A 187 11.09 -9.96 -4.93
C ARG A 187 10.18 -10.87 -5.75
N GLU A 188 10.69 -12.01 -6.19
CA GLU A 188 9.98 -12.96 -7.03
C GLU A 188 8.72 -13.50 -6.34
N VAL A 189 7.56 -13.18 -6.90
CA VAL A 189 6.26 -13.66 -6.45
C VAL A 189 6.01 -15.05 -7.05
N PRO A 190 5.64 -16.07 -6.25
CA PRO A 190 5.41 -17.42 -6.76
C PRO A 190 4.20 -17.48 -7.71
N GLU A 191 4.11 -18.55 -8.50
CA GLU A 191 3.00 -18.73 -9.47
C GLU A 191 1.62 -18.86 -8.81
N ALA A 192 1.58 -19.35 -7.58
CA ALA A 192 0.35 -19.49 -6.80
C ALA A 192 0.61 -19.11 -5.32
N PRO A 193 -0.42 -18.58 -4.62
CA PRO A 193 -0.36 -18.38 -3.18
C PRO A 193 -0.02 -19.68 -2.45
N ASN A 194 0.70 -19.55 -1.33
CA ASN A 194 1.10 -20.67 -0.49
C ASN A 194 1.10 -20.24 0.99
N GLU A 195 1.67 -21.07 1.87
CA GLU A 195 1.69 -20.77 3.31
C GLU A 195 2.42 -19.45 3.61
N ASP A 196 3.47 -19.14 2.86
CA ASP A 196 4.32 -17.97 3.09
C ASP A 196 3.99 -16.79 2.17
N TRP A 197 3.18 -16.99 1.13
CA TRP A 197 2.88 -15.95 0.14
C TRP A 197 1.39 -15.80 -0.14
N LEU A 198 0.91 -14.56 -0.02
CA LEU A 198 -0.44 -14.15 -0.36
C LEU A 198 -0.34 -12.93 -1.27
N PHE A 199 -1.12 -12.84 -2.34
CA PHE A 199 -1.04 -11.73 -3.29
C PHE A 199 -2.29 -11.64 -4.15
N SER A 200 -2.47 -10.52 -4.85
CA SER A 200 -3.61 -10.31 -5.73
C SER A 200 -3.69 -11.42 -6.80
N PRO A 201 -4.87 -12.03 -7.02
CA PRO A 201 -5.02 -13.10 -8.01
C PRO A 201 -4.73 -12.64 -9.44
N ARG A 202 -4.79 -11.32 -9.68
CA ARG A 202 -4.59 -10.68 -10.98
C ARG A 202 -3.32 -9.84 -11.07
N ILE A 203 -2.34 -10.09 -10.19
CA ILE A 203 -1.07 -9.36 -10.16
C ILE A 203 -0.32 -9.39 -11.51
N ARG A 204 -0.28 -10.57 -12.15
CA ARG A 204 0.38 -10.77 -13.45
C ARG A 204 -0.37 -10.11 -14.60
N GLU A 205 -1.70 -10.24 -14.61
CA GLU A 205 -2.58 -9.57 -15.59
C GLU A 205 -2.44 -8.04 -15.49
N ALA A 206 -2.44 -7.49 -14.27
CA ALA A 206 -2.25 -6.07 -14.02
C ALA A 206 -0.87 -5.58 -14.49
N ALA A 207 0.19 -6.34 -14.20
CA ALA A 207 1.54 -6.00 -14.62
C ALA A 207 1.68 -5.93 -16.16
N VAL A 208 1.09 -6.88 -16.88
CA VAL A 208 1.07 -6.88 -18.35
C VAL A 208 0.20 -5.77 -18.90
N ALA A 209 -1.01 -5.58 -18.37
CA ALA A 209 -1.94 -4.55 -18.82
C ALA A 209 -1.40 -3.13 -18.61
N ALA A 210 -0.60 -2.91 -17.55
CA ALA A 210 0.09 -1.66 -17.30
C ALA A 210 1.38 -1.48 -18.14
N GLY A 211 1.80 -2.47 -18.91
CA GLY A 211 3.07 -2.43 -19.66
C GLY A 211 4.31 -2.42 -18.76
N LEU A 212 4.18 -2.91 -17.52
CA LEU A 212 5.26 -2.95 -16.53
C LEU A 212 6.03 -4.29 -16.55
N TRP A 213 5.45 -5.33 -17.14
CA TRP A 213 6.03 -6.64 -17.28
C TRP A 213 5.62 -7.25 -18.62
N ASP A 214 6.52 -7.98 -19.28
CA ASP A 214 6.31 -8.55 -20.62
C ASP A 214 5.59 -9.91 -20.61
N GLY A 215 5.26 -10.42 -19.42
CA GLY A 215 4.63 -11.73 -19.27
C GLY A 215 5.62 -12.90 -19.25
N THR A 216 6.93 -12.64 -19.31
CA THR A 216 7.97 -13.66 -19.36
C THR A 216 8.83 -13.67 -18.10
N GLY A 217 9.23 -14.88 -17.67
CA GLY A 217 10.06 -15.06 -16.48
C GLY A 217 9.31 -14.85 -15.14
N PRO A 218 10.04 -14.80 -14.02
CA PRO A 218 9.45 -14.54 -12.71
C PRO A 218 8.99 -13.08 -12.59
N LEU A 219 7.84 -12.85 -11.94
CA LEU A 219 7.39 -11.51 -11.60
C LEU A 219 8.08 -11.08 -10.30
N ASP A 220 8.93 -10.07 -10.37
CA ASP A 220 9.60 -9.45 -9.22
C ASP A 220 8.82 -8.19 -8.81
N PHE A 221 8.16 -8.20 -7.65
CA PHE A 221 7.21 -7.14 -7.25
C PHE A 221 7.88 -5.76 -7.25
N SER A 222 9.02 -5.63 -6.54
CA SER A 222 9.76 -4.36 -6.49
C SER A 222 10.18 -3.87 -7.86
N ARG A 223 10.69 -4.75 -8.74
CA ARG A 223 11.12 -4.33 -10.08
C ARG A 223 9.97 -3.92 -11.00
N VAL A 224 8.81 -4.56 -10.86
CA VAL A 224 7.66 -4.31 -11.73
C VAL A 224 6.89 -3.06 -11.26
N PHE A 225 6.60 -2.96 -9.96
CA PHE A 225 5.68 -1.95 -9.44
C PHE A 225 6.36 -0.73 -8.79
N ALA A 226 7.66 -0.80 -8.49
CA ALA A 226 8.45 0.37 -8.05
C ALA A 226 9.40 0.85 -9.16
N PRO A 227 9.73 2.14 -9.21
CA PRO A 227 10.82 2.63 -10.06
C PRO A 227 12.17 2.09 -9.57
N ASP A 228 13.14 2.00 -10.47
CA ASP A 228 14.53 1.81 -10.08
C ASP A 228 15.00 3.04 -9.31
N THR A 229 15.34 2.79 -8.04
CA THR A 229 15.77 3.83 -7.11
C THR A 229 17.02 4.56 -7.59
N VAL A 230 17.87 3.96 -8.42
CA VAL A 230 19.07 4.61 -8.99
C VAL A 230 18.71 5.53 -10.15
N LEU A 231 17.65 5.20 -10.89
CA LEU A 231 17.28 5.88 -12.14
C LEU A 231 16.15 6.90 -11.97
N LEU A 232 15.38 6.81 -10.88
CA LEU A 232 14.31 7.74 -10.58
C LEU A 232 14.85 9.14 -10.33
N GLN A 233 14.35 10.09 -11.11
CA GLN A 233 14.61 11.51 -10.93
C GLN A 233 13.38 12.16 -10.30
N SER A 234 13.52 12.54 -9.03
CA SER A 234 12.54 13.40 -8.35
C SER A 234 12.55 14.81 -8.95
N PRO A 235 11.46 15.58 -8.79
CA PRO A 235 11.42 17.00 -9.13
C PRO A 235 12.62 17.80 -8.58
N PRO A 236 13.02 18.90 -9.25
CA PRO A 236 14.10 19.74 -8.77
C PRO A 236 13.88 20.23 -7.33
N GLY A 237 14.84 19.95 -6.43
CA GLY A 237 14.79 20.35 -5.02
C GLY A 237 14.50 19.22 -4.04
N GLU A 238 14.11 18.04 -4.52
CA GLU A 238 13.91 16.86 -3.68
C GLU A 238 15.17 15.98 -3.61
N ALA A 239 15.36 15.28 -2.49
CA ALA A 239 16.48 14.38 -2.31
C ALA A 239 16.28 13.13 -3.18
N PRO A 240 17.32 12.66 -3.90
CA PRO A 240 17.19 11.46 -4.72
C PRO A 240 16.99 10.24 -3.80
N ILE A 241 16.03 9.38 -4.15
CA ILE A 241 15.67 8.18 -3.37
C ILE A 241 16.85 7.26 -3.01
N PRO A 242 17.89 7.01 -3.84
CA PRO A 242 18.95 6.07 -3.47
C PRO A 242 19.83 6.59 -2.32
N LEU A 243 19.94 7.92 -2.14
CA LEU A 243 20.60 8.50 -0.96
C LEU A 243 19.73 8.32 0.29
N TYR A 244 18.42 8.52 0.14
CA TYR A 244 17.46 8.44 1.23
C TYR A 244 17.24 7.00 1.71
N ALA A 245 17.07 6.05 0.80
CA ALA A 245 16.67 4.68 1.13
C ALA A 245 17.85 3.72 1.32
N SER A 246 18.71 3.57 0.32
CA SER A 246 19.74 2.51 0.32
C SER A 246 20.75 2.66 1.47
N LEU A 247 21.09 3.89 1.87
CA LEU A 247 21.96 4.14 3.02
C LEU A 247 21.31 3.77 4.37
N ARG A 248 19.98 3.85 4.48
CA ARG A 248 19.26 3.47 5.71
C ARG A 248 19.14 1.96 5.85
N VAL A 249 19.08 1.22 4.74
CA VAL A 249 19.07 -0.26 4.76
C VAL A 249 20.46 -0.81 5.11
N TRP A 250 21.54 -0.13 4.71
CA TRP A 250 22.90 -0.63 4.91
C TRP A 250 23.47 -0.41 6.32
N ARG A 251 22.94 0.57 7.07
CA ARG A 251 23.42 0.94 8.41
C ARG A 251 22.80 0.07 9.49
#